data_AF-A0A420YMV8-F1
#
_entry.id   AF-A0A420YMV8-F1
#
_cell.length_a   1.000
_cell.length_b   1.000
_cell.length_c   1.000
_cell.angle_alpha   90.00
_cell.angle_beta   90.00
_cell.angle_gamma   90.00
#
_symmetry.space_group_name_H-M   'P 1'
#
loop_
_entity.id
_entity.type
_entity.pdbx_description
1 polymer ?
#
loop_
_entity_poly.entity_id
_entity_poly.type
_entity_poly.pdbx_seq_one_letter_code
_entity_poly.pdbx_strand_id
1 'polypeptide(L)'
;MSSGLTVLTDQQIRYVLENLTVEELEGFRSELRQTLHQYSTGAQINGDEGPLHQPDSISIHSKATGATTLWMPSSSPGAHAVKVITLPSSASHDSNSHKPSSRPTGAITLFSPSGRPVGLLDASTLTAFRTALASACLLVRRDHVRTVTVFGSGEQAYWHVRLALKLRGSTIKQVNIINRKFSDASKELLKRFYQAPSSIKVAEGWASTEFSILTPQYKEYHRLLAEHVSSADVIFCCTPSTVPLFDHTILTSHEGRRKGRLIVAIGSYTPGMRELPVELLKQATKPHEEKHFHFHKHAIEGGVVVVDTLDGALKEAGEIIEAGLNPRQLVELGELVMIQSIVNSEEEPGVDSSSTLALPSAEFENLDLASPSAMSTVYGSTDDVTKLSHPSSRASSRAPSPSSRRKSATFPKLHKRTSSYGGSREKKDKDNHLARWLQKGNVIYESVGLGLMDLAVGVELIQFARERGVGTHIEGF
;
A
#
# COMPACT_ATOMS: atom_id res chain seq x y z
N MET A 1 -14.79 28.10 -6.62
CA MET A 1 -14.61 26.89 -7.45
C MET A 1 -15.71 26.85 -8.48
N SER A 2 -15.39 26.65 -9.77
CA SER A 2 -16.40 26.55 -10.83
C SER A 2 -17.46 25.50 -10.47
N SER A 3 -18.73 25.86 -10.63
CA SER A 3 -19.90 25.12 -10.15
C SER A 3 -20.33 23.95 -11.05
N GLY A 4 -19.40 23.30 -11.76
CA GLY A 4 -19.70 22.21 -12.70
C GLY A 4 -18.99 20.89 -12.41
N LEU A 5 -19.56 19.81 -12.97
CA LEU A 5 -18.98 18.47 -13.02
C LEU A 5 -17.84 18.45 -14.05
N THR A 6 -16.71 17.83 -13.71
CA THR A 6 -15.63 17.57 -14.67
C THR A 6 -15.61 16.10 -15.04
N VAL A 7 -15.67 15.81 -16.35
CA VAL A 7 -15.61 14.44 -16.88
C VAL A 7 -14.26 14.23 -17.56
N LEU A 8 -13.55 13.17 -17.16
CA LEU A 8 -12.26 12.78 -17.71
C LEU A 8 -12.31 11.36 -18.29
N THR A 9 -12.04 11.27 -19.59
CA THR A 9 -11.85 10.00 -20.29
C THR A 9 -10.49 9.36 -19.95
N ASP A 10 -10.35 8.05 -20.13
CA ASP A 10 -9.07 7.34 -19.91
C ASP A 10 -7.91 7.95 -20.69
N GLN A 11 -8.14 8.39 -21.94
CA GLN A 11 -7.11 9.03 -22.77
C GLN A 11 -6.65 10.37 -22.19
N GLN A 12 -7.59 11.18 -21.68
CA GLN A 12 -7.27 12.47 -21.06
C GLN A 12 -6.52 12.27 -19.73
N ILE A 13 -6.95 11.31 -18.91
CA ILE A 13 -6.27 10.95 -17.66
C ILE A 13 -4.83 10.51 -17.97
N ARG A 14 -4.65 9.60 -18.94
CA ARG A 14 -3.33 9.14 -19.38
C ARG A 14 -2.46 10.30 -19.86
N TYR A 15 -3.00 11.17 -20.71
CA TYR A 15 -2.28 12.33 -21.22
C TYR A 15 -1.79 13.24 -20.08
N VAL A 16 -2.64 13.56 -19.12
CA VAL A 16 -2.27 14.39 -17.97
C VAL A 16 -1.16 13.74 -17.16
N LEU A 17 -1.35 12.48 -16.77
CA LEU A 17 -0.45 11.77 -15.86
C LEU A 17 0.91 11.41 -16.48
N GLU A 18 0.97 11.11 -17.79
CA GLU A 18 2.23 10.81 -18.48
C GLU A 18 3.14 12.04 -18.61
N ASN A 19 2.54 13.24 -18.61
CA ASN A 19 3.18 14.53 -18.84
C ASN A 19 3.37 15.36 -17.56
N LEU A 20 3.19 14.76 -16.38
CA LEU A 20 3.56 15.42 -15.11
C LEU A 20 5.05 15.75 -15.13
N THR A 21 5.46 16.84 -14.50
CA THR A 21 6.86 17.04 -14.10
C THR A 21 7.20 16.17 -12.89
N VAL A 22 8.46 16.14 -12.46
CA VAL A 22 8.85 15.43 -11.22
C VAL A 22 8.23 16.12 -10.00
N GLU A 23 8.18 17.45 -10.00
CA GLU A 23 7.57 18.25 -8.93
C GLU A 23 6.06 18.03 -8.85
N GLU A 24 5.37 18.01 -9.98
CA GLU A 24 3.92 17.74 -10.00
C GLU A 24 3.62 16.31 -9.53
N LEU A 25 4.42 15.31 -9.95
CA LEU A 25 4.31 13.94 -9.45
C LEU A 25 4.54 13.88 -7.92
N GLU A 26 5.45 14.69 -7.38
CA GLU A 26 5.68 14.79 -5.94
C GLU A 26 4.44 15.34 -5.22
N GLY A 27 3.73 16.32 -5.80
CA GLY A 27 2.45 16.82 -5.29
C GLY A 27 1.43 15.69 -5.10
N PHE A 28 1.14 14.94 -6.17
CA PHE A 28 0.25 13.78 -6.12
C PHE A 28 0.69 12.75 -5.07
N ARG A 29 2.00 12.48 -5.00
CA ARG A 29 2.55 11.52 -4.05
C ARG A 29 2.41 12.00 -2.61
N SER A 30 2.67 13.27 -2.35
CA SER A 30 2.55 13.86 -1.01
C SER A 30 1.12 13.78 -0.50
N GLU A 31 0.14 14.07 -1.35
CA GLU A 31 -1.28 13.96 -1.03
C GLU A 31 -1.68 12.51 -0.68
N LEU A 32 -1.31 11.55 -1.55
CA LEU A 32 -1.57 10.14 -1.28
C LEU A 32 -0.88 9.68 0.01
N ARG A 33 0.37 10.10 0.22
CA ARG A 33 1.16 9.79 1.41
C ARG A 33 0.50 10.29 2.69
N GLN A 34 0.00 11.52 2.68
CA GLN A 34 -0.69 12.13 3.82
C GLN A 34 -2.00 11.40 4.13
N THR A 35 -2.80 11.11 3.10
CA THR A 35 -4.04 10.35 3.25
C THR A 35 -3.80 8.96 3.86
N LEU A 36 -2.80 8.21 3.35
CA LEU A 36 -2.46 6.90 3.88
C LEU A 36 -1.98 6.98 5.34
N HIS A 37 -1.16 7.98 5.67
CA HIS A 37 -0.68 8.17 7.03
C HIS A 37 -1.80 8.46 8.03
N GLN A 38 -2.72 9.37 7.66
CA GLN A 38 -3.90 9.69 8.47
C GLN A 38 -4.78 8.46 8.68
N TYR A 39 -4.98 7.66 7.63
CA TYR A 39 -5.76 6.43 7.71
C TYR A 39 -5.13 5.43 8.69
N SER A 40 -3.83 5.14 8.53
CA SER A 40 -3.17 4.11 9.34
C SER A 40 -2.96 4.49 10.81
N THR A 41 -2.73 5.77 11.09
CA THR A 41 -2.45 6.22 12.47
C THR A 41 -3.68 6.72 13.21
N GLY A 42 -4.80 6.91 12.51
CA GLY A 42 -5.95 7.64 13.04
C GLY A 42 -5.63 9.10 13.40
N ALA A 43 -4.47 9.63 12.98
CA ALA A 43 -4.05 10.99 13.29
C ALA A 43 -4.98 11.99 12.60
N GLN A 44 -5.88 12.57 13.40
CA GLN A 44 -6.65 13.74 12.99
C GLN A 44 -5.69 14.92 12.92
N ILE A 45 -5.37 15.40 11.71
CA ILE A 45 -4.56 16.60 11.56
C ILE A 45 -5.44 17.78 11.98
N ASN A 46 -5.24 18.26 13.21
CA ASN A 46 -5.89 19.42 13.82
C ASN A 46 -7.42 19.27 13.95
N GLY A 47 -7.88 19.01 15.17
CA GLY A 47 -9.28 18.69 15.48
C GLY A 47 -10.31 19.66 14.89
N ASP A 48 -10.95 19.22 13.81
CA ASP A 48 -12.33 19.54 13.38
C ASP A 48 -12.70 18.77 12.09
N GLU A 49 -11.70 18.23 11.38
CA GLU A 49 -11.91 17.41 10.19
C GLU A 49 -12.29 15.98 10.62
N GLY A 50 -13.48 15.50 10.22
CA GLY A 50 -14.01 14.19 10.62
C GLY A 50 -13.14 12.98 10.20
N PRO A 51 -13.52 11.75 10.60
CA PRO A 51 -12.73 10.57 10.29
C PRO A 51 -12.69 10.25 8.77
N LEU A 52 -11.55 9.70 8.33
CA LEU A 52 -11.47 8.99 7.06
C LEU A 52 -12.29 7.71 7.16
N HIS A 53 -13.11 7.43 6.16
CA HIS A 53 -13.91 6.22 6.10
C HIS A 53 -13.56 5.39 4.86
N GLN A 54 -13.21 4.15 5.11
CA GLN A 54 -13.09 3.09 4.12
C GLN A 54 -14.06 1.96 4.46
N PRO A 55 -15.30 1.99 3.94
CA PRO A 55 -16.19 0.84 4.06
C PRO A 55 -15.70 -0.36 3.23
N ASP A 56 -16.14 -1.55 3.62
CA ASP A 56 -15.96 -2.76 2.83
C ASP A 56 -16.59 -2.59 1.43
N SER A 57 -15.95 -3.19 0.42
CA SER A 57 -16.51 -3.16 -0.93
C SER A 57 -17.79 -3.99 -1.01
N ILE A 58 -18.76 -3.51 -1.79
CA ILE A 58 -19.98 -4.26 -2.10
C ILE A 58 -19.76 -4.96 -3.42
N SER A 59 -20.02 -6.26 -3.50
CA SER A 59 -19.88 -7.03 -4.74
C SER A 59 -21.20 -7.67 -5.17
N ILE A 60 -21.47 -7.64 -6.48
CA ILE A 60 -22.61 -8.31 -7.10
C ILE A 60 -22.10 -9.18 -8.24
N HIS A 61 -22.40 -10.48 -8.15
CA HIS A 61 -22.14 -11.42 -9.22
C HIS A 61 -23.33 -11.54 -10.16
N SER A 62 -23.11 -11.28 -11.45
CA SER A 62 -24.11 -11.46 -12.50
C SER A 62 -24.03 -12.87 -13.06
N LYS A 63 -25.03 -13.70 -12.78
CA LYS A 63 -25.13 -15.04 -13.40
C LYS A 63 -25.26 -14.98 -14.92
N ALA A 64 -25.89 -13.94 -15.46
CA ALA A 64 -26.13 -13.79 -16.90
C ALA A 64 -24.85 -13.52 -17.70
N THR A 65 -23.93 -12.75 -17.13
CA THR A 65 -22.66 -12.38 -17.80
C THR A 65 -21.45 -13.10 -17.21
N GLY A 66 -21.60 -13.73 -16.05
CA GLY A 66 -20.51 -14.29 -15.24
C GLY A 66 -19.57 -13.23 -14.63
N ALA A 67 -19.85 -11.94 -14.84
CA ALA A 67 -19.03 -10.84 -14.36
C ALA A 67 -19.35 -10.52 -12.90
N THR A 68 -18.38 -9.96 -12.19
CA THR A 68 -18.54 -9.45 -10.82
C THR A 68 -18.33 -7.95 -10.83
N THR A 69 -19.30 -7.18 -10.38
CA THR A 69 -19.18 -5.73 -10.22
C THR A 69 -18.95 -5.40 -8.75
N LEU A 70 -17.99 -4.52 -8.48
CA LEU A 70 -17.62 -4.05 -7.16
C LEU A 70 -17.90 -2.54 -7.06
N TRP A 71 -18.49 -2.13 -5.94
CA TRP A 71 -18.63 -0.74 -5.52
C TRP A 71 -17.71 -0.51 -4.32
N MET A 72 -16.81 0.44 -4.45
CA MET A 72 -15.80 0.76 -3.46
C MET A 72 -15.99 2.21 -3.02
N PRO A 73 -16.84 2.46 -2.00
CA PRO A 73 -17.01 3.79 -1.44
C PRO A 73 -15.77 4.18 -0.61
N SER A 74 -15.52 5.47 -0.52
CA SER A 74 -14.56 6.06 0.41
C SER A 74 -14.95 7.50 0.72
N SER A 75 -14.59 7.98 1.90
CA SER A 75 -14.91 9.33 2.35
C SER A 75 -13.75 9.93 3.13
N SER A 76 -13.48 11.19 2.85
CA SER A 76 -12.69 12.07 3.70
C SER A 76 -13.56 13.28 4.09
N PRO A 77 -13.12 14.12 5.04
CA PRO A 77 -13.82 15.37 5.39
C PRO A 77 -14.00 16.31 4.18
N GLY A 78 -13.04 16.28 3.26
CA GLY A 78 -13.01 17.17 2.10
C GLY A 78 -13.75 16.65 0.86
N ALA A 79 -14.07 15.35 0.77
CA ALA A 79 -14.74 14.78 -0.41
C ALA A 79 -15.21 13.34 -0.19
N HIS A 80 -16.11 12.88 -1.07
CA HIS A 80 -16.55 11.49 -1.14
C HIS A 80 -16.25 10.90 -2.51
N ALA A 81 -15.94 9.60 -2.57
CA ALA A 81 -15.77 8.89 -3.83
C ALA A 81 -16.49 7.55 -3.83
N VAL A 82 -16.98 7.14 -5.00
CA VAL A 82 -17.37 5.77 -5.25
C VAL A 82 -16.70 5.32 -6.54
N LYS A 83 -15.86 4.29 -6.44
CA LYS A 83 -15.35 3.57 -7.60
C LYS A 83 -16.25 2.38 -7.89
N VAL A 84 -16.65 2.23 -9.15
CA VAL A 84 -17.38 1.06 -9.64
C VAL A 84 -16.52 0.36 -10.67
N ILE A 85 -16.14 -0.90 -10.42
CA ILE A 85 -15.35 -1.74 -11.34
C ILE A 85 -16.11 -3.02 -11.63
N THR A 86 -16.13 -3.44 -12.88
CA THR A 86 -16.63 -4.76 -13.30
C THR A 86 -15.47 -5.63 -13.76
N LEU A 87 -15.30 -6.77 -13.08
CA LEU A 87 -14.36 -7.82 -13.43
C LEU A 87 -15.05 -8.82 -14.37
N PRO A 88 -14.53 -9.05 -15.58
CA PRO A 88 -15.10 -10.03 -16.50
C PRO A 88 -14.94 -11.46 -15.97
N SER A 89 -15.82 -12.36 -16.39
CA SER A 89 -15.75 -13.77 -16.01
C SER A 89 -14.42 -14.40 -16.42
N SER A 90 -13.77 -15.10 -15.50
CA SER A 90 -12.60 -15.95 -15.76
C SER A 90 -12.94 -17.24 -16.53
N ALA A 91 -14.23 -17.53 -16.77
CA ALA A 91 -14.71 -18.78 -17.35
C ALA A 91 -14.79 -18.80 -18.90
N SER A 92 -14.48 -17.71 -19.63
CA SER A 92 -14.51 -17.74 -21.09
C SER A 92 -13.18 -18.23 -21.67
N HIS A 93 -13.00 -19.55 -21.73
CA HIS A 93 -11.94 -20.22 -22.50
C HIS A 93 -12.27 -20.37 -24.00
N ASP A 94 -13.36 -19.76 -24.49
CA ASP A 94 -13.72 -19.83 -25.91
C ASP A 94 -12.86 -18.90 -26.77
N SER A 95 -11.91 -19.51 -27.48
CA SER A 95 -10.99 -18.85 -28.42
C SER A 95 -11.65 -18.30 -29.71
N ASN A 96 -12.98 -18.34 -29.82
CA ASN A 96 -13.71 -18.08 -31.07
C ASN A 96 -14.83 -17.02 -30.98
N SER A 97 -14.87 -16.20 -29.93
CA SER A 97 -15.82 -15.05 -29.91
C SER A 97 -15.09 -13.71 -29.95
N HIS A 98 -15.46 -12.86 -30.90
CA HIS A 98 -15.13 -11.42 -30.95
C HIS A 98 -15.81 -10.65 -29.80
N LYS A 99 -15.72 -11.14 -28.55
CA LYS A 99 -16.35 -10.57 -27.35
C LYS A 99 -15.36 -9.77 -26.50
N PRO A 100 -15.84 -8.77 -25.74
CA PRO A 100 -15.08 -7.61 -25.32
C PRO A 100 -13.99 -7.91 -24.29
N SER A 101 -12.95 -7.07 -24.32
CA SER A 101 -11.80 -6.98 -23.43
C SER A 101 -11.91 -7.74 -22.10
N SER A 102 -11.02 -8.71 -21.86
CA SER A 102 -10.82 -9.41 -20.58
C SER A 102 -10.22 -8.53 -19.47
N ARG A 103 -10.37 -7.20 -19.59
CA ARG A 103 -9.84 -6.23 -18.63
C ARG A 103 -10.96 -5.68 -17.76
N PRO A 104 -10.69 -5.39 -16.48
CA PRO A 104 -11.61 -4.63 -15.65
C PRO A 104 -12.02 -3.32 -16.32
N THR A 105 -13.31 -2.97 -16.25
CA THR A 105 -13.84 -1.70 -16.74
C THR A 105 -14.61 -1.00 -15.64
N GLY A 106 -14.62 0.33 -15.64
CA GLY A 106 -15.32 1.06 -14.58
C GLY A 106 -15.03 2.55 -14.56
N ALA A 107 -15.62 3.22 -13.56
CA ALA A 107 -15.52 4.65 -13.38
C ALA A 107 -15.42 5.01 -11.88
N ILE A 108 -14.90 6.20 -11.61
CA ILE A 108 -14.81 6.81 -10.28
C ILE A 108 -15.66 8.08 -10.31
N THR A 109 -16.60 8.19 -9.39
CA THR A 109 -17.40 9.41 -9.20
C THR A 109 -16.95 10.09 -7.91
N LEU A 110 -16.68 11.39 -7.98
CA LEU A 110 -16.24 12.22 -6.87
C LEU A 110 -17.31 13.25 -6.53
N PHE A 111 -17.48 13.49 -5.24
CA PHE A 111 -18.46 14.42 -4.69
C PHE A 111 -17.78 15.38 -3.71
N SER A 112 -18.28 16.62 -3.65
CA SER A 112 -17.93 17.57 -2.58
C SER A 112 -18.48 17.11 -1.23
N PRO A 113 -18.06 17.72 -0.10
CA PRO A 113 -18.63 17.42 1.22
C PRO A 113 -20.14 17.65 1.32
N SER A 114 -20.67 18.55 0.47
CA SER A 114 -22.10 18.81 0.37
C SER A 114 -22.87 17.80 -0.49
N GLY A 115 -22.21 16.74 -0.97
CA GLY A 115 -22.78 15.72 -1.84
C GLY A 115 -22.94 16.14 -3.31
N ARG A 116 -22.40 17.29 -3.73
CA ARG A 116 -22.49 17.74 -5.13
C ARG A 116 -21.47 16.98 -5.98
N PRO A 117 -21.85 16.40 -7.13
CA PRO A 117 -20.89 15.74 -8.01
C PRO A 117 -19.87 16.74 -8.56
N VAL A 118 -18.58 16.41 -8.46
CA VAL A 118 -17.48 17.28 -8.93
C VAL A 118 -16.61 16.62 -9.98
N GLY A 119 -16.56 15.28 -10.02
CA GLY A 119 -15.74 14.53 -10.98
C GLY A 119 -16.38 13.21 -11.41
N LEU A 120 -16.25 12.88 -12.69
CA LEU A 120 -16.50 11.54 -13.23
C LEU A 120 -15.29 11.13 -14.07
N LEU A 121 -14.60 10.07 -13.64
CA LEU A 121 -13.31 9.66 -14.19
C LEU A 121 -13.39 8.21 -14.66
N ASP A 122 -12.77 7.90 -15.81
CA ASP A 122 -12.47 6.50 -16.14
C ASP A 122 -11.53 5.90 -15.09
N ALA A 123 -11.81 4.67 -14.66
CA ALA A 123 -11.07 4.06 -13.56
C ALA A 123 -9.77 3.34 -13.99
N SER A 124 -9.57 3.03 -15.27
CA SER A 124 -8.48 2.18 -15.75
C SER A 124 -7.11 2.79 -15.45
N THR A 125 -6.78 3.92 -16.09
CA THR A 125 -5.49 4.57 -15.90
C THR A 125 -5.32 5.09 -14.48
N LEU A 126 -6.35 5.69 -13.88
CA LEU A 126 -6.26 6.25 -12.53
C LEU A 126 -5.97 5.17 -11.48
N THR A 127 -6.63 4.00 -11.56
CA THR A 127 -6.37 2.87 -10.66
C THR A 127 -4.94 2.37 -10.79
N ALA A 128 -4.41 2.25 -12.01
CA ALA A 128 -3.03 1.79 -12.20
C ALA A 128 -2.01 2.83 -11.71
N PHE A 129 -2.24 4.11 -11.98
CA PHE A 129 -1.37 5.19 -11.51
C PHE A 129 -1.37 5.31 -9.99
N ARG A 130 -2.52 5.37 -9.33
CA ARG A 130 -2.61 5.50 -7.85
C ARG A 130 -1.98 4.32 -7.14
N THR A 131 -2.10 3.11 -7.70
CA THR A 131 -1.44 1.91 -7.15
C THR A 131 0.07 2.00 -7.28
N ALA A 132 0.57 2.38 -8.47
CA ALA A 132 2.00 2.61 -8.69
C ALA A 132 2.55 3.76 -7.82
N LEU A 133 1.74 4.77 -7.52
CA LEU A 133 2.13 5.92 -6.70
C LEU A 133 2.32 5.53 -5.22
N ALA A 134 1.52 4.61 -4.69
CA ALA A 134 1.76 4.04 -3.37
C ALA A 134 3.07 3.25 -3.32
N SER A 135 3.29 2.36 -4.29
CA SER A 135 4.57 1.65 -4.47
C SER A 135 5.76 2.61 -4.58
N ALA A 136 5.55 3.77 -5.22
CA ALA A 136 6.57 4.81 -5.36
C ALA A 136 6.99 5.45 -4.02
N CYS A 137 6.13 5.43 -2.99
CA CYS A 137 6.48 5.90 -1.64
C CYS A 137 7.59 5.05 -1.00
N LEU A 138 7.67 3.76 -1.35
CA LEU A 138 8.76 2.86 -0.94
C LEU A 138 9.96 2.96 -1.92
N LEU A 139 9.69 3.09 -3.21
CA LEU A 139 10.73 3.15 -4.24
C LEU A 139 11.74 4.29 -4.01
N VAL A 140 11.25 5.48 -3.65
CA VAL A 140 12.13 6.63 -3.42
C VAL A 140 13.06 6.47 -2.23
N ARG A 141 12.73 5.55 -1.31
CA ARG A 141 13.54 5.27 -0.13
C ARG A 141 14.75 4.43 -0.47
N ARG A 142 14.75 3.73 -1.61
CA ARG A 142 15.85 2.83 -2.00
C ARG A 142 17.13 3.63 -2.23
N ASP A 143 18.27 3.18 -1.74
CA ASP A 143 19.54 3.89 -2.03
C ASP A 143 19.99 3.65 -3.48
N HIS A 144 19.74 2.45 -4.00
CA HIS A 144 20.19 2.03 -5.32
C HIS A 144 19.08 1.28 -6.06
N VAL A 145 18.80 1.71 -7.30
CA VAL A 145 17.85 1.06 -8.22
C VAL A 145 18.45 1.08 -9.62
N ARG A 146 19.06 -0.05 -10.04
CA ARG A 146 19.69 -0.22 -11.34
C ARG A 146 18.89 -1.14 -12.24
N THR A 147 18.31 -2.20 -11.70
CA THR A 147 17.57 -3.22 -12.43
C THR A 147 16.15 -3.33 -11.89
N VAL A 148 15.17 -3.12 -12.76
CA VAL A 148 13.75 -3.33 -12.47
C VAL A 148 13.28 -4.57 -13.22
N THR A 149 12.64 -5.51 -12.53
CA THR A 149 11.97 -6.65 -13.15
C THR A 149 10.46 -6.52 -12.94
N VAL A 150 9.67 -6.65 -14.00
CA VAL A 150 8.22 -6.55 -13.94
C VAL A 150 7.57 -7.79 -14.53
N PHE A 151 6.64 -8.40 -13.80
CA PHE A 151 5.78 -9.46 -14.28
C PHE A 151 4.46 -8.87 -14.76
N GLY A 152 4.07 -9.22 -15.98
CA GLY A 152 2.87 -8.70 -16.64
C GLY A 152 3.17 -7.58 -17.63
N SER A 153 2.16 -7.26 -18.44
CA SER A 153 2.29 -6.23 -19.48
C SER A 153 1.02 -5.39 -19.66
N GLY A 154 0.22 -5.27 -18.59
CA GLY A 154 -0.98 -4.42 -18.56
C GLY A 154 -0.70 -3.00 -18.05
N GLU A 155 -1.76 -2.23 -17.78
CA GLU A 155 -1.64 -0.84 -17.27
C GLU A 155 -0.89 -0.79 -15.92
N GLN A 156 -1.09 -1.76 -15.02
CA GLN A 156 -0.34 -1.84 -13.76
C GLN A 156 1.17 -1.93 -14.01
N ALA A 157 1.60 -2.84 -14.88
CA ALA A 157 3.01 -2.99 -15.24
C ALA A 157 3.58 -1.72 -15.89
N TYR A 158 2.81 -1.08 -16.78
CA TYR A 158 3.21 0.17 -17.41
C TYR A 158 3.44 1.28 -16.37
N TRP A 159 2.48 1.54 -15.49
CA TRP A 159 2.56 2.66 -14.54
C TRP A 159 3.64 2.45 -13.48
N HIS A 160 3.84 1.23 -12.99
CA HIS A 160 4.93 0.92 -12.06
C HIS A 160 6.30 1.19 -12.69
N VAL A 161 6.52 0.75 -13.94
CA VAL A 161 7.77 1.04 -14.67
C VAL A 161 7.88 2.52 -15.00
N ARG A 162 6.81 3.17 -15.46
CA ARG A 162 6.80 4.60 -15.84
C ARG A 162 7.18 5.50 -14.68
N LEU A 163 6.60 5.28 -13.49
CA LEU A 163 6.94 6.03 -12.28
C LEU A 163 8.35 5.70 -11.78
N ALA A 164 8.78 4.44 -11.89
CA ALA A 164 10.15 4.08 -11.54
C ALA A 164 11.18 4.81 -12.41
N LEU A 165 10.97 4.87 -13.72
CA LEU A 165 11.82 5.63 -14.65
C LEU A 165 11.73 7.14 -14.39
N LYS A 166 10.56 7.67 -14.03
CA LYS A 166 10.42 9.10 -13.74
C LYS A 166 11.16 9.53 -12.47
N LEU A 167 11.13 8.70 -11.44
CA LEU A 167 11.73 9.00 -10.13
C LEU A 167 13.20 8.56 -10.02
N ARG A 168 13.61 7.53 -10.79
CA ARG A 168 14.92 6.87 -10.66
C ARG A 168 15.59 6.58 -12.00
N GLY A 169 15.16 7.21 -13.09
CA GLY A 169 15.64 6.94 -14.44
C GLY A 169 17.16 7.10 -14.59
N SER A 170 17.77 8.09 -13.93
CA SER A 170 19.21 8.30 -13.93
C SER A 170 20.03 7.09 -13.45
N THR A 171 19.47 6.30 -12.53
CA THR A 171 20.11 5.09 -11.97
C THR A 171 19.69 3.80 -12.67
N ILE A 172 18.48 3.73 -13.21
CA ILE A 172 17.94 2.52 -13.85
C ILE A 172 18.64 2.28 -15.19
N LYS A 173 19.28 1.12 -15.33
CA LYS A 173 19.97 0.69 -16.56
C LYS A 173 19.23 -0.40 -17.30
N GLN A 174 18.47 -1.24 -16.59
CA GLN A 174 17.77 -2.38 -17.17
C GLN A 174 16.34 -2.48 -16.66
N VAL A 175 15.39 -2.69 -17.57
CA VAL A 175 14.00 -3.08 -17.28
C VAL A 175 13.74 -4.43 -17.93
N ASN A 176 13.47 -5.46 -17.12
CA ASN A 176 13.13 -6.80 -17.60
C ASN A 176 11.62 -7.03 -17.49
N ILE A 177 10.96 -7.25 -18.62
CA ILE A 177 9.52 -7.55 -18.67
C ILE A 177 9.33 -9.05 -18.83
N ILE A 178 8.58 -9.67 -17.93
CA ILE A 178 8.30 -11.11 -17.95
C ILE A 178 6.81 -11.31 -18.16
N ASN A 179 6.43 -12.04 -19.20
CA ASN A 179 5.02 -12.31 -19.49
C ASN A 179 4.78 -13.73 -19.97
N ARG A 180 3.57 -14.27 -19.73
CA ARG A 180 3.20 -15.64 -20.13
C ARG A 180 3.24 -15.88 -21.65
N LYS A 181 2.98 -14.82 -22.43
CA LYS A 181 3.04 -14.83 -23.89
C LYS A 181 3.39 -13.44 -24.40
N PHE A 182 4.05 -13.39 -25.55
CA PHE A 182 4.22 -12.14 -26.28
C PHE A 182 2.86 -11.74 -26.88
N SER A 183 2.21 -10.73 -26.32
CA SER A 183 0.84 -10.31 -26.69
C SER A 183 0.83 -8.88 -27.23
N ASP A 184 -0.31 -8.44 -27.80
CA ASP A 184 -0.47 -7.05 -28.23
C ASP A 184 -0.34 -6.06 -27.06
N ALA A 185 -0.71 -6.46 -25.83
CA ALA A 185 -0.46 -5.66 -24.65
C ALA A 185 1.05 -5.49 -24.37
N SER A 186 1.85 -6.54 -24.61
CA SER A 186 3.30 -6.47 -24.49
C SER A 186 3.93 -5.58 -25.56
N LYS A 187 3.43 -5.65 -26.80
CA LYS A 187 3.85 -4.75 -27.89
C LYS A 187 3.50 -3.29 -27.55
N GLU A 188 2.28 -3.03 -27.08
CA GLU A 188 1.82 -1.68 -26.77
C GLU A 188 2.60 -1.07 -25.59
N LEU A 189 2.87 -1.86 -24.55
CA LEU A 189 3.71 -1.43 -23.43
C LEU A 189 5.11 -1.01 -23.91
N LEU A 190 5.78 -1.87 -24.69
CA LEU A 190 7.11 -1.56 -25.23
C LEU A 190 7.05 -0.33 -26.15
N LYS A 191 6.04 -0.26 -27.02
CA LYS A 191 5.83 0.85 -27.93
C LYS A 191 5.71 2.17 -27.17
N ARG A 192 4.95 2.24 -26.07
CA ARG A 192 4.86 3.46 -25.24
C ARG A 192 6.21 3.94 -24.72
N PHE A 193 7.10 3.03 -24.29
CA PHE A 193 8.45 3.40 -23.85
C PHE A 193 9.39 3.77 -25.00
N TYR A 194 9.35 3.03 -26.11
CA TYR A 194 10.20 3.34 -27.27
C TYR A 194 9.79 4.64 -27.96
N GLN A 195 8.49 4.93 -28.07
CA GLN A 195 7.95 6.12 -28.72
C GLN A 195 7.93 7.37 -27.84
N ALA A 196 8.24 7.26 -26.54
CA ALA A 196 8.40 8.44 -25.69
C ALA A 196 9.44 9.41 -26.31
N PRO A 197 9.19 10.73 -26.32
CA PRO A 197 10.11 11.69 -26.93
C PRO A 197 11.50 11.63 -26.31
N SER A 198 12.55 11.72 -27.13
CA SER A 198 13.95 11.67 -26.65
C SER A 198 14.25 12.74 -25.58
N SER A 199 13.63 13.91 -25.69
CA SER A 199 13.74 14.98 -24.68
C SER A 199 13.24 14.54 -23.31
N ILE A 200 12.13 13.79 -23.24
CA ILE A 200 11.59 13.24 -21.99
C ILE A 200 12.54 12.18 -21.43
N LYS A 201 13.05 11.28 -22.26
CA LYS A 201 14.00 10.24 -21.81
C LYS A 201 15.28 10.83 -21.22
N VAL A 202 15.79 11.91 -21.82
CA VAL A 202 16.97 12.63 -21.33
C VAL A 202 16.65 13.38 -20.04
N ALA A 203 15.55 14.14 -20.00
CA ALA A 203 15.15 14.91 -18.83
C ALA A 203 14.90 14.02 -17.60
N GLU A 204 14.32 12.84 -17.81
CA GLU A 204 14.06 11.86 -16.74
C GLU A 204 15.22 10.87 -16.53
N GLY A 205 16.31 10.99 -17.30
CA GLY A 205 17.57 10.26 -17.09
C GLY A 205 17.61 8.80 -17.58
N TRP A 206 16.58 8.31 -18.28
CA TRP A 206 16.48 6.91 -18.72
C TRP A 206 16.74 6.69 -20.22
N ALA A 207 17.33 7.67 -20.92
CA ALA A 207 17.66 7.54 -22.35
C ALA A 207 18.56 6.34 -22.71
N SER A 208 19.34 5.85 -21.74
CA SER A 208 20.23 4.68 -21.89
C SER A 208 19.67 3.40 -21.27
N THR A 209 18.43 3.42 -20.77
CA THR A 209 17.82 2.25 -20.15
C THR A 209 17.43 1.22 -21.22
N GLU A 210 17.89 -0.01 -21.03
CA GLU A 210 17.57 -1.14 -21.89
C GLU A 210 16.30 -1.87 -21.42
N PHE A 211 15.48 -2.29 -22.37
CA PHE A 211 14.27 -3.06 -22.12
C PHE A 211 14.43 -4.46 -22.70
N SER A 212 14.16 -5.48 -21.91
CA SER A 212 14.11 -6.88 -22.36
C SER A 212 12.71 -7.44 -22.15
N ILE A 213 12.33 -8.43 -22.97
CA ILE A 213 11.11 -9.20 -22.76
C ILE A 213 11.43 -10.69 -22.73
N LEU A 214 10.93 -11.37 -21.72
CA LEU A 214 11.10 -12.80 -21.51
C LEU A 214 9.73 -13.47 -21.46
N THR A 215 9.58 -14.55 -22.24
CA THR A 215 8.39 -15.38 -22.22
C THR A 215 8.77 -16.86 -22.15
N PRO A 216 7.88 -17.76 -21.69
CA PRO A 216 8.16 -19.19 -21.57
C PRO A 216 8.60 -19.88 -22.87
N GLN A 217 8.36 -19.27 -24.04
CA GLN A 217 8.77 -19.82 -25.34
C GLN A 217 10.28 -19.73 -25.60
N TYR A 218 11.03 -18.97 -24.78
CA TYR A 218 12.49 -18.87 -24.91
C TYR A 218 13.18 -20.15 -24.40
N LYS A 219 14.15 -20.68 -25.15
CA LYS A 219 14.85 -21.94 -24.83
C LYS A 219 15.46 -21.97 -23.43
N GLU A 220 16.02 -20.86 -22.97
CA GLU A 220 16.67 -20.74 -21.66
C GLU A 220 15.79 -20.00 -20.63
N TYR A 221 14.46 -20.09 -20.79
CA TYR A 221 13.51 -19.32 -19.97
C TYR A 221 13.77 -19.41 -18.47
N HIS A 222 13.92 -20.61 -17.92
CA HIS A 222 14.12 -20.78 -16.47
C HIS A 222 15.44 -20.16 -15.98
N ARG A 223 16.51 -20.26 -16.77
CA ARG A 223 17.80 -19.65 -16.45
C ARG A 223 17.69 -18.12 -16.44
N LEU A 224 17.09 -17.55 -17.49
CA LEU A 224 16.91 -16.11 -17.64
C LEU A 224 15.90 -15.54 -16.61
N LEU A 225 14.86 -16.29 -16.26
CA LEU A 225 13.92 -15.94 -15.20
C LEU A 225 14.65 -15.79 -13.87
N ALA A 226 15.44 -16.81 -13.48
CA ALA A 226 16.23 -16.77 -12.26
C ALA A 226 17.25 -15.62 -12.27
N GLU A 227 17.88 -15.35 -13.41
CA GLU A 227 18.81 -14.24 -13.59
C GLU A 227 18.13 -12.87 -13.44
N HIS A 228 16.99 -12.65 -14.11
CA HIS A 228 16.23 -11.39 -14.03
C HIS A 228 15.65 -11.14 -12.63
N VAL A 229 15.17 -12.19 -11.95
CA VAL A 229 14.64 -12.08 -10.58
C VAL A 229 15.76 -11.86 -9.57
N SER A 230 16.87 -12.60 -9.65
CA SER A 230 18.00 -12.46 -8.72
C SER A 230 18.75 -11.14 -8.90
N SER A 231 18.89 -10.63 -10.12
CA SER A 231 19.59 -9.37 -10.39
C SER A 231 18.77 -8.12 -10.06
N ALA A 232 17.44 -8.23 -9.94
CA ALA A 232 16.54 -7.11 -9.68
C ALA A 232 16.86 -6.38 -8.37
N ASP A 233 16.81 -5.05 -8.38
CA ASP A 233 16.71 -4.20 -7.19
C ASP A 233 15.24 -3.99 -6.79
N VAL A 234 14.36 -3.96 -7.79
CA VAL A 234 12.91 -3.80 -7.64
C VAL A 234 12.21 -4.85 -8.49
N ILE A 235 11.23 -5.55 -7.90
CA ILE A 235 10.38 -6.51 -8.58
C ILE A 235 8.93 -6.02 -8.47
N PHE A 236 8.27 -5.80 -9.60
CA PHE A 236 6.86 -5.50 -9.68
C PHE A 236 6.10 -6.72 -10.19
N CYS A 237 5.17 -7.24 -9.41
CA CYS A 237 4.25 -8.30 -9.81
C CYS A 237 2.89 -7.66 -10.12
N CYS A 238 2.46 -7.76 -11.38
CA CYS A 238 1.30 -7.06 -11.91
C CYS A 238 0.41 -7.99 -12.75
N THR A 239 0.18 -9.21 -12.26
CA THR A 239 -0.53 -10.29 -12.96
C THR A 239 -1.63 -10.89 -12.08
N PRO A 240 -2.80 -11.24 -12.64
CA PRO A 240 -3.82 -11.98 -11.91
C PRO A 240 -3.45 -13.47 -11.88
N SER A 241 -2.25 -13.79 -11.36
CA SER A 241 -1.76 -15.18 -11.29
C SER A 241 -2.44 -15.91 -10.14
N THR A 242 -2.60 -17.22 -10.28
CA THR A 242 -3.10 -18.13 -9.22
C THR A 242 -2.01 -19.09 -8.75
N VAL A 243 -0.78 -18.90 -9.22
CA VAL A 243 0.41 -19.67 -8.87
C VAL A 243 1.60 -18.73 -8.76
N PRO A 244 2.61 -19.03 -7.91
CA PRO A 244 3.81 -18.21 -7.79
C PRO A 244 4.48 -17.96 -9.14
N LEU A 245 4.94 -16.73 -9.36
CA LEU A 245 5.55 -16.29 -10.63
C LEU A 245 6.97 -16.81 -10.84
N PHE A 246 7.62 -17.22 -9.76
CA PHE A 246 8.98 -17.77 -9.76
C PHE A 246 9.18 -18.69 -8.56
N ASP A 247 10.18 -19.56 -8.66
CA ASP A 247 10.55 -20.48 -7.58
C ASP A 247 11.18 -19.71 -6.39
N HIS A 248 10.74 -20.02 -5.17
CA HIS A 248 11.17 -19.29 -3.98
C HIS A 248 12.68 -19.35 -3.75
N THR A 249 13.36 -20.44 -4.15
CA THR A 249 14.79 -20.67 -3.91
C THR A 249 15.67 -19.61 -4.58
N ILE A 250 15.16 -18.95 -5.64
CA ILE A 250 15.85 -17.84 -6.31
C ILE A 250 16.14 -16.69 -5.32
N LEU A 251 15.21 -16.42 -4.40
CA LEU A 251 15.31 -15.32 -3.43
C LEU A 251 15.55 -15.78 -1.98
N THR A 252 15.14 -17.00 -1.62
CA THR A 252 15.31 -17.54 -0.26
C THR A 252 16.64 -18.28 -0.04
N SER A 253 17.37 -18.61 -1.12
CA SER A 253 18.71 -19.21 -1.00
C SER A 253 19.70 -18.26 -0.33
N HIS A 254 20.83 -18.80 0.13
CA HIS A 254 21.90 -17.98 0.72
C HIS A 254 22.35 -16.84 -0.20
N GLU A 255 22.56 -17.12 -1.49
CA GLU A 255 22.92 -16.10 -2.48
C GLU A 255 21.78 -15.11 -2.75
N GLY A 256 20.55 -15.61 -2.91
CA GLY A 256 19.36 -14.78 -3.12
C GLY A 256 19.17 -13.73 -2.02
N ARG A 257 19.43 -14.12 -0.76
CA ARG A 257 19.30 -13.28 0.44
C ARG A 257 20.41 -12.24 0.64
N ARG A 258 21.48 -12.24 -0.16
CA ARG A 258 22.56 -11.25 -0.01
C ARG A 258 22.15 -9.83 -0.44
N LYS A 259 21.13 -9.72 -1.29
CA LYS A 259 20.68 -8.45 -1.87
C LYS A 259 19.30 -8.09 -1.31
N GLY A 260 19.18 -6.90 -0.74
CA GLY A 260 17.88 -6.37 -0.37
C GLY A 260 17.15 -5.82 -1.59
N ARG A 261 15.87 -6.12 -1.70
CA ARG A 261 15.02 -5.76 -2.84
C ARG A 261 13.76 -5.07 -2.34
N LEU A 262 13.16 -4.26 -3.20
CA LEU A 262 11.76 -3.89 -3.04
C LEU A 262 10.93 -4.83 -3.93
N ILE A 263 10.05 -5.62 -3.33
CA ILE A 263 9.16 -6.54 -4.03
C ILE A 263 7.75 -6.03 -3.81
N VAL A 264 7.05 -5.73 -4.90
CA VAL A 264 5.71 -5.13 -4.88
C VAL A 264 4.80 -6.08 -5.62
N ALA A 265 3.80 -6.63 -4.94
CA ALA A 265 2.79 -7.49 -5.53
C ALA A 265 1.40 -6.84 -5.45
N ILE A 266 0.72 -6.86 -6.59
CA ILE A 266 -0.45 -6.02 -6.89
C ILE A 266 -1.62 -6.88 -7.41
N GLY A 267 -1.28 -7.98 -8.07
CA GLY A 267 -2.22 -8.81 -8.79
C GLY A 267 -2.98 -9.81 -7.92
N SER A 268 -2.61 -9.95 -6.64
CA SER A 268 -3.22 -10.88 -5.68
C SER A 268 -4.29 -10.25 -4.80
N TYR A 269 -5.38 -9.80 -5.43
CA TYR A 269 -6.51 -9.14 -4.74
C TYR A 269 -7.72 -10.07 -4.48
N THR A 270 -7.54 -11.38 -4.59
CA THR A 270 -8.57 -12.35 -4.17
C THR A 270 -7.91 -13.54 -3.46
N PRO A 271 -8.63 -14.25 -2.56
CA PRO A 271 -8.05 -15.36 -1.80
C PRO A 271 -7.48 -16.50 -2.63
N GLY A 272 -7.83 -16.61 -3.92
CA GLY A 272 -7.31 -17.64 -4.84
C GLY A 272 -6.13 -17.19 -5.71
N MET A 273 -5.75 -15.91 -5.67
CA MET A 273 -4.64 -15.37 -6.46
C MET A 273 -3.31 -15.46 -5.72
N ARG A 274 -2.22 -15.69 -6.45
CA ARG A 274 -0.85 -15.84 -5.95
C ARG A 274 0.12 -15.27 -6.96
N GLU A 275 0.95 -14.32 -6.54
CA GLU A 275 2.07 -13.81 -7.33
C GLU A 275 3.41 -14.22 -6.74
N LEU A 276 3.57 -14.13 -5.42
CA LEU A 276 4.79 -14.54 -4.73
C LEU A 276 4.64 -15.92 -4.08
N PRO A 277 5.75 -16.66 -3.95
CA PRO A 277 5.77 -17.89 -3.17
C PRO A 277 5.67 -17.60 -1.66
N VAL A 278 4.86 -18.38 -0.95
CA VAL A 278 4.59 -18.19 0.49
C VAL A 278 5.83 -18.32 1.37
N GLU A 279 6.82 -19.09 0.93
CA GLU A 279 8.11 -19.25 1.62
C GLU A 279 8.85 -17.92 1.73
N LEU A 280 8.70 -17.03 0.74
CA LEU A 280 9.29 -15.70 0.75
C LEU A 280 8.67 -14.83 1.85
N LEU A 281 7.34 -14.84 1.98
CA LEU A 281 6.61 -14.11 3.02
C LEU A 281 6.95 -14.66 4.41
N LYS A 282 6.97 -15.99 4.56
CA LYS A 282 7.35 -16.64 5.81
C LYS A 282 8.78 -16.31 6.20
N GLN A 283 9.70 -16.20 5.25
CA GLN A 283 11.08 -15.80 5.52
C GLN A 283 11.17 -14.35 5.98
N ALA A 284 10.52 -13.42 5.27
CA ALA A 284 10.56 -11.98 5.57
C ALA A 284 9.97 -11.66 6.95
N THR A 285 9.08 -12.52 7.46
CA THR A 285 8.37 -12.37 8.74
C THR A 285 8.90 -13.27 9.87
N LYS A 286 10.04 -13.95 9.66
CA LYS A 286 10.66 -14.75 10.73
C LYS A 286 11.08 -13.83 11.88
N PRO A 287 10.76 -14.18 13.14
CA PRO A 287 11.29 -13.47 14.29
C PRO A 287 12.82 -13.50 14.24
N HIS A 288 13.45 -12.33 14.31
CA HIS A 288 14.88 -12.26 14.52
C HIS A 288 15.19 -12.62 15.97
N GLU A 289 15.58 -13.87 16.23
CA GLU A 289 16.15 -14.22 17.52
C GLU A 289 17.50 -13.49 17.70
N GLU A 290 17.64 -12.70 18.76
CA GLU A 290 18.79 -11.83 19.04
C GLU A 290 20.13 -12.57 19.31
N LYS A 291 20.27 -13.86 18.99
CA LYS A 291 21.35 -14.70 19.56
C LYS A 291 22.14 -15.58 18.60
N HIS A 292 22.22 -15.23 17.32
CA HIS A 292 23.20 -15.86 16.44
C HIS A 292 24.02 -14.84 15.64
N PHE A 293 25.30 -14.72 16.02
CA PHE A 293 26.34 -14.08 15.21
C PHE A 293 26.50 -14.85 13.89
N HIS A 294 25.64 -14.56 12.92
CA HIS A 294 25.82 -15.05 11.57
C HIS A 294 26.91 -14.22 10.89
N PHE A 295 28.07 -14.83 10.67
CA PHE A 295 29.20 -14.24 9.92
C PHE A 295 28.88 -13.98 8.44
N HIS A 296 27.66 -14.30 7.97
CA HIS A 296 27.24 -14.14 6.59
C HIS A 296 26.38 -12.88 6.41
N LYS A 297 26.77 -12.02 5.47
CA LYS A 297 26.10 -10.76 5.13
C LYS A 297 24.81 -11.03 4.35
N HIS A 298 23.69 -11.17 5.04
CA HIS A 298 22.36 -11.14 4.43
C HIS A 298 21.81 -9.71 4.39
N ALA A 299 20.84 -9.49 3.50
CA ALA A 299 20.02 -8.29 3.52
C ALA A 299 19.30 -8.16 4.87
N ILE A 300 19.07 -6.92 5.30
CA ILE A 300 18.26 -6.63 6.47
C ILE A 300 16.82 -7.07 6.14
N GLU A 301 16.22 -7.88 7.00
CA GLU A 301 14.79 -8.20 6.95
C GLU A 301 14.09 -7.35 8.02
N GLY A 302 12.84 -6.96 7.75
CA GLY A 302 12.07 -6.09 8.65
C GLY A 302 11.23 -6.86 9.67
N GLY A 303 11.08 -8.18 9.49
CA GLY A 303 10.18 -9.01 10.29
C GLY A 303 8.69 -8.82 9.96
N VAL A 304 8.37 -8.02 8.94
CA VAL A 304 7.00 -7.65 8.55
C VAL A 304 6.84 -7.57 7.03
N VAL A 305 5.60 -7.70 6.56
CA VAL A 305 5.19 -7.39 5.18
C VAL A 305 4.39 -6.08 5.18
N VAL A 306 4.72 -5.18 4.26
CA VAL A 306 4.01 -3.91 4.09
C VAL A 306 2.70 -4.16 3.35
N VAL A 307 1.61 -3.52 3.76
CA VAL A 307 0.29 -3.64 3.11
C VAL A 307 -0.40 -2.29 2.96
N ASP A 308 -1.39 -2.19 2.07
CA ASP A 308 -2.25 -0.99 2.00
C ASP A 308 -3.12 -0.84 3.24
N THR A 309 -3.75 -1.94 3.63
CA THR A 309 -4.60 -2.05 4.82
C THR A 309 -4.42 -3.41 5.45
N LEU A 310 -4.48 -3.50 6.77
CA LEU A 310 -4.45 -4.78 7.47
C LEU A 310 -5.65 -5.64 7.12
N ASP A 311 -6.86 -5.07 7.21
CA ASP A 311 -8.11 -5.80 7.02
C ASP A 311 -8.26 -6.32 5.59
N GLY A 312 -7.95 -5.50 4.57
CA GLY A 312 -8.01 -5.93 3.18
C GLY A 312 -6.99 -7.03 2.89
N ALA A 313 -5.75 -6.87 3.34
CA ALA A 313 -4.71 -7.88 3.12
C ALA A 313 -5.07 -9.24 3.75
N LEU A 314 -5.59 -9.24 4.98
CA LEU A 314 -5.97 -10.48 5.67
C LEU A 314 -7.22 -11.16 5.09
N LYS A 315 -8.09 -10.42 4.40
CA LYS A 315 -9.31 -10.95 3.76
C LYS A 315 -9.08 -11.35 2.29
N GLU A 316 -8.22 -10.64 1.57
CA GLU A 316 -8.15 -10.68 0.11
C GLU A 316 -6.79 -11.12 -0.44
N ALA A 317 -5.68 -10.81 0.24
CA ALA A 317 -4.34 -11.13 -0.26
C ALA A 317 -4.03 -12.62 -0.10
N GLY A 318 -4.23 -13.37 -1.18
CA GLY A 318 -4.20 -14.82 -1.15
C GLY A 318 -2.90 -15.43 -0.59
N GLU A 319 -1.75 -14.85 -0.95
CA GLU A 319 -0.44 -15.31 -0.45
C GLU A 319 -0.19 -14.99 1.03
N ILE A 320 -0.74 -13.89 1.55
CA ILE A 320 -0.72 -13.57 3.00
C ILE A 320 -1.57 -14.58 3.77
N ILE A 321 -2.78 -14.87 3.26
CA ILE A 321 -3.72 -15.83 3.85
C ILE A 321 -3.10 -17.22 3.90
N GLU A 322 -2.52 -17.70 2.79
CA GLU A 322 -1.89 -19.02 2.73
C GLU A 322 -0.60 -19.11 3.55
N ALA A 323 0.18 -18.03 3.61
CA ALA A 323 1.35 -17.98 4.49
C ALA A 323 0.97 -18.06 5.98
N GLY A 324 -0.30 -17.78 6.33
CA GLY A 324 -0.80 -17.77 7.70
C GLY A 324 -0.24 -16.60 8.51
N LEU A 325 0.02 -15.46 7.85
CA LEU A 325 0.53 -14.29 8.53
C LEU A 325 -0.56 -13.68 9.42
N ASN A 326 -0.15 -13.22 10.60
CA ASN A 326 -1.04 -12.54 11.53
C ASN A 326 -0.83 -11.01 11.48
N PRO A 327 -1.76 -10.20 12.03
CA PRO A 327 -1.66 -8.73 11.98
C PRO A 327 -0.33 -8.16 12.50
N ARG A 328 0.35 -8.83 13.44
CA ARG A 328 1.64 -8.36 13.99
C ARG A 328 2.82 -8.56 13.05
N GLN A 329 2.63 -9.34 11.99
CA GLN A 329 3.60 -9.57 10.93
C GLN A 329 3.33 -8.70 9.70
N LEU A 330 2.35 -7.80 9.79
CA LEU A 330 1.97 -6.85 8.77
C LEU A 330 2.16 -5.43 9.30
N VAL A 331 2.43 -4.49 8.41
CA VAL A 331 2.47 -3.06 8.72
C VAL A 331 1.84 -2.28 7.59
N GLU A 332 0.98 -1.32 7.91
CA GLU A 332 0.37 -0.50 6.87
C GLU A 332 1.38 0.48 6.29
N LEU A 333 1.30 0.72 4.98
CA LEU A 333 2.17 1.65 4.28
C LEU A 333 2.14 3.04 4.92
N GLY A 334 0.96 3.50 5.36
CA GLY A 334 0.75 4.80 6.01
C GLY A 334 1.57 5.00 7.30
N GLU A 335 1.90 3.93 8.01
CA GLU A 335 2.78 4.01 9.19
C GLU A 335 4.24 4.28 8.80
N LEU A 336 4.66 3.81 7.63
CA LEU A 336 6.06 3.84 7.19
C LEU A 336 6.43 5.11 6.41
N VAL A 337 5.45 5.72 5.74
CA VAL A 337 5.73 6.80 4.78
C VAL A 337 6.22 8.11 5.41
N MET A 338 6.02 8.31 6.71
CA MET A 338 6.47 9.51 7.45
C MET A 338 7.82 9.36 8.14
N ILE A 339 8.42 8.16 8.13
CA ILE A 339 9.71 7.92 8.79
C ILE A 339 10.80 8.77 8.10
N GLN A 340 11.48 9.65 8.83
CA GLN A 340 12.53 10.47 8.24
C GLN A 340 13.76 9.62 7.89
N SER A 341 14.39 9.89 6.76
CA SER A 341 15.67 9.27 6.37
C SER A 341 16.85 9.93 7.09
N ILE A 342 17.89 9.16 7.42
CA ILE A 342 19.14 9.63 8.09
C ILE A 342 20.01 10.53 7.18
N VAL A 343 19.60 10.83 5.95
CA VAL A 343 20.40 11.68 5.06
C VAL A 343 20.13 13.15 5.39
N ASN A 344 20.85 13.72 6.37
CA ASN A 344 21.20 15.15 6.51
C ASN A 344 21.82 15.53 7.89
N SER A 345 22.34 14.60 8.69
CA SER A 345 22.94 14.96 10.00
C SER A 345 24.36 14.46 10.27
N GLU A 346 25.05 13.87 9.28
CA GLU A 346 26.45 13.43 9.46
C GLU A 346 27.48 14.20 8.62
N GLU A 347 27.07 15.18 7.81
CA GLU A 347 27.99 16.09 7.11
C GLU A 347 27.53 17.54 7.28
N GLU A 348 28.09 18.23 8.28
CA GLU A 348 28.37 19.69 8.35
C GLU A 348 28.73 20.05 9.82
N PRO A 349 29.98 20.43 10.14
CA PRO A 349 30.32 20.96 11.45
C PRO A 349 29.96 22.46 11.52
N GLY A 350 28.83 22.75 12.18
CA GLY A 350 28.60 24.02 12.87
C GLY A 350 28.10 25.19 12.04
N VAL A 351 26.78 25.43 12.08
CA VAL A 351 26.19 26.78 12.06
C VAL A 351 24.94 26.78 12.95
N ASP A 352 24.96 27.58 14.02
CA ASP A 352 23.79 27.92 14.82
C ASP A 352 22.75 28.63 13.95
N SER A 353 21.51 28.12 13.92
CA SER A 353 20.35 28.89 13.46
C SER A 353 19.08 28.40 14.15
N SER A 354 18.66 29.21 15.11
CA SER A 354 17.40 29.15 15.84
C SER A 354 16.21 29.46 14.91
N SER A 355 15.41 28.43 14.58
CA SER A 355 13.99 28.57 14.22
C SER A 355 13.27 27.23 14.27
N THR A 356 13.13 26.66 15.47
CA THR A 356 12.28 25.49 15.71
C THR A 356 10.81 25.90 15.77
N LEU A 357 10.03 25.56 14.73
CA LEU A 357 8.59 25.35 14.87
C LEU A 357 8.39 23.92 15.41
N ALA A 358 7.94 23.83 16.65
CA ALA A 358 7.60 22.57 17.31
C ALA A 358 6.26 22.04 16.77
N LEU A 359 6.24 20.77 16.34
CA LEU A 359 5.03 19.99 16.09
C LEU A 359 4.79 19.00 17.25
N PRO A 360 3.52 18.70 17.59
CA PRO A 360 3.20 17.96 18.80
C PRO A 360 3.63 16.50 18.71
N SER A 361 4.22 16.03 19.80
CA SER A 361 4.68 14.67 20.02
C SER A 361 3.53 13.66 19.96
N ALA A 362 3.60 12.73 19.00
CA ALA A 362 2.78 11.53 19.02
C ALA A 362 3.21 10.63 20.19
N GLU A 363 2.29 10.42 21.14
CA GLU A 363 2.41 9.49 22.25
C GLU A 363 2.45 8.05 21.72
N PHE A 364 3.65 7.49 21.67
CA PHE A 364 3.87 6.06 21.47
C PHE A 364 4.04 5.41 22.84
N GLU A 365 2.95 4.91 23.43
CA GLU A 365 3.05 3.98 24.57
C GLU A 365 2.10 2.78 24.37
N ASN A 366 2.69 1.59 24.60
CA ASN A 366 2.09 0.26 24.81
C ASN A 366 1.79 -0.64 23.59
N LEU A 367 2.87 -1.22 23.04
CA LEU A 367 2.87 -2.57 22.48
C LEU A 367 3.63 -3.51 23.44
N ASP A 368 2.93 -4.02 24.46
CA ASP A 368 3.45 -5.11 25.31
C ASP A 368 2.91 -6.45 24.81
N LEU A 369 3.83 -7.29 24.31
CA LEU A 369 3.59 -8.63 23.75
C LEU A 369 3.38 -9.67 24.86
N ALA A 370 2.31 -9.56 25.65
CA ALA A 370 1.75 -10.69 26.44
C ALA A 370 0.41 -10.32 27.11
N SER A 371 -0.72 -10.56 26.43
CA SER A 371 -2.06 -10.95 26.95
C SER A 371 -3.20 -10.43 26.03
N PRO A 372 -4.37 -11.11 25.99
CA PRO A 372 -5.34 -10.93 24.90
C PRO A 372 -6.32 -9.77 25.16
N SER A 373 -6.57 -8.95 24.13
CA SER A 373 -7.65 -7.95 24.14
C SER A 373 -8.96 -8.58 23.64
N ALA A 374 -10.01 -8.29 24.40
CA ALA A 374 -11.36 -8.81 24.24
C ALA A 374 -12.12 -8.14 23.08
N MET A 375 -12.91 -8.97 22.38
CA MET A 375 -13.92 -8.56 21.40
C MET A 375 -15.32 -8.61 22.00
N SER A 376 -16.25 -7.96 21.29
CA SER A 376 -17.72 -7.90 21.42
C SER A 376 -18.23 -6.69 22.22
N THR A 377 -19.27 -5.94 21.79
CA THR A 377 -20.48 -6.36 21.07
C THR A 377 -21.22 -5.09 20.62
N VAL A 378 -21.69 -5.01 19.37
CA VAL A 378 -22.89 -4.21 19.03
C VAL A 378 -23.65 -4.94 17.93
N TYR A 379 -24.73 -5.62 18.32
CA TYR A 379 -25.86 -5.93 17.44
C TYR A 379 -27.09 -5.37 18.14
N GLY A 380 -27.72 -4.38 17.52
CA GLY A 380 -29.05 -3.92 17.90
C GLY A 380 -30.09 -4.82 17.22
N SER A 381 -31.06 -5.28 17.98
CA SER A 381 -32.33 -5.76 17.45
C SER A 381 -33.45 -5.20 18.29
N THR A 382 -34.48 -4.81 17.56
CA THR A 382 -35.73 -4.17 17.95
C THR A 382 -36.59 -5.11 18.80
N ASP A 383 -37.27 -4.58 19.82
CA ASP A 383 -38.75 -4.54 19.91
C ASP A 383 -39.26 -4.32 21.35
N ASP A 384 -40.26 -3.44 21.38
CA ASP A 384 -41.39 -3.28 22.30
C ASP A 384 -41.27 -3.22 23.83
N VAL A 385 -41.75 -2.09 24.34
CA VAL A 385 -42.16 -1.83 25.72
C VAL A 385 -43.68 -1.89 25.77
N THR A 386 -44.27 -2.69 26.67
CA THR A 386 -45.20 -2.20 27.71
C THR A 386 -45.79 -3.30 28.61
N LYS A 387 -45.82 -2.94 29.91
CA LYS A 387 -46.88 -3.18 30.93
C LYS A 387 -46.88 -4.45 31.81
N LEU A 388 -46.63 -4.15 33.10
CA LEU A 388 -47.47 -4.39 34.29
C LEU A 388 -47.49 -5.77 35.00
N SER A 389 -47.04 -5.71 36.25
CA SER A 389 -47.77 -6.03 37.50
C SER A 389 -47.36 -7.25 38.36
N HIS A 390 -47.03 -6.89 39.60
CA HIS A 390 -47.29 -7.55 40.89
C HIS A 390 -46.39 -8.67 41.47
N PRO A 391 -46.32 -8.76 42.83
CA PRO A 391 -45.09 -9.06 43.58
C PRO A 391 -45.22 -10.26 44.53
N SER A 392 -44.12 -10.60 45.21
CA SER A 392 -43.96 -11.38 46.47
C SER A 392 -42.73 -12.30 46.35
N SER A 393 -41.91 -12.64 47.35
CA SER A 393 -41.79 -12.31 48.77
C SER A 393 -40.47 -12.92 49.30
N ARG A 394 -40.02 -12.44 50.49
CA ARG A 394 -39.08 -13.05 51.47
C ARG A 394 -37.60 -13.20 51.06
N ALA A 395 -36.60 -12.56 51.68
CA ALA A 395 -36.17 -12.37 53.09
C ALA A 395 -35.19 -13.44 53.63
N SER A 396 -33.96 -13.00 53.96
CA SER A 396 -33.07 -13.35 55.10
C SER A 396 -31.59 -13.15 54.67
N SER A 397 -30.84 -12.14 55.12
CA SER A 397 -30.23 -11.85 56.44
C SER A 397 -29.19 -12.88 56.93
N ARG A 398 -27.89 -12.50 56.90
CA ARG A 398 -26.94 -12.59 58.03
C ARG A 398 -25.48 -12.25 57.65
N ALA A 399 -24.95 -11.21 58.30
CA ALA A 399 -23.56 -11.13 58.76
C ALA A 399 -23.52 -11.73 60.20
N PRO A 400 -22.37 -12.00 60.89
CA PRO A 400 -21.11 -11.21 60.90
C PRO A 400 -19.77 -12.00 61.02
N SER A 401 -18.66 -11.25 60.96
CA SER A 401 -17.23 -11.55 61.24
C SER A 401 -16.96 -11.95 62.72
N PRO A 402 -15.71 -12.01 63.28
CA PRO A 402 -14.32 -11.91 62.75
C PRO A 402 -13.28 -12.89 63.39
N SER A 403 -12.02 -12.94 62.90
CA SER A 403 -10.86 -13.18 63.79
C SER A 403 -9.51 -12.70 63.20
N SER A 404 -8.72 -12.10 64.08
CA SER A 404 -7.49 -11.32 63.88
C SER A 404 -6.18 -12.07 64.17
N ARG A 405 -5.05 -11.67 63.54
CA ARG A 405 -3.65 -11.54 64.07
C ARG A 405 -2.66 -11.43 62.89
N ARG A 406 -1.56 -10.67 62.85
CA ARG A 406 -0.91 -9.67 63.73
C ARG A 406 0.18 -8.93 62.90
N LYS A 407 0.22 -7.59 63.00
CA LYS A 407 1.35 -6.61 63.01
C LYS A 407 2.62 -6.81 62.15
N SER A 408 2.99 -5.80 61.37
CA SER A 408 4.07 -4.83 61.72
C SER A 408 4.14 -3.67 60.72
N ALA A 409 4.21 -2.44 61.24
CA ALA A 409 4.38 -1.20 60.47
C ALA A 409 5.87 -0.81 60.40
N THR A 410 6.34 -0.42 59.22
CA THR A 410 7.56 0.41 59.07
C THR A 410 7.41 1.32 57.84
N PHE A 411 7.66 2.61 58.03
CA PHE A 411 7.56 3.69 57.05
C PHE A 411 8.45 3.47 55.80
N PRO A 412 8.02 3.85 54.58
CA PRO A 412 8.89 3.80 53.41
C PRO A 412 9.80 5.04 53.36
N LYS A 413 11.10 4.78 53.24
CA LYS A 413 12.14 5.76 52.89
C LYS A 413 11.93 6.24 51.45
N LEU A 414 12.11 7.54 51.24
CA LEU A 414 12.30 8.16 49.93
C LEU A 414 13.43 7.43 49.16
N HIS A 415 13.08 6.82 48.02
CA HIS A 415 14.04 6.58 46.95
C HIS A 415 13.76 7.56 45.80
N LYS A 416 14.76 8.42 45.54
CA LYS A 416 14.86 9.32 44.40
C LYS A 416 14.49 8.58 43.11
N ARG A 417 13.48 9.08 42.39
CA ARG A 417 13.26 8.77 40.97
C ARG A 417 14.49 9.24 40.19
N THR A 418 15.28 8.32 39.70
CA THR A 418 16.23 8.59 38.61
C THR A 418 15.44 8.77 37.33
N SER A 419 15.68 9.90 36.68
CA SER A 419 15.02 10.40 35.48
C SER A 419 15.13 9.45 34.28
N SER A 420 14.01 9.35 33.56
CA SER A 420 13.77 8.66 32.30
C SER A 420 14.57 9.24 31.13
N TYR A 421 15.85 8.86 31.01
CA TYR A 421 16.68 9.16 29.83
C TYR A 421 16.77 8.02 28.80
N GLY A 422 16.08 6.88 29.04
CA GLY A 422 16.19 5.67 28.20
C GLY A 422 15.25 5.61 26.97
N GLY A 423 14.04 6.16 27.06
CA GLY A 423 13.00 5.96 26.03
C GLY A 423 13.24 6.66 24.70
N SER A 424 13.93 7.81 24.70
CA SER A 424 14.21 8.58 23.48
C SER A 424 15.28 7.94 22.60
N ARG A 425 16.27 7.27 23.21
CA ARG A 425 17.36 6.62 22.50
C ARG A 425 16.90 5.33 21.82
N GLU A 426 16.13 4.50 22.51
CA GLU A 426 15.61 3.25 21.96
C GLU A 426 14.64 3.48 20.78
N LYS A 427 13.78 4.51 20.87
CA LYS A 427 12.90 4.91 19.77
C LYS A 427 13.70 5.35 18.54
N LYS A 428 14.72 6.20 18.74
CA LYS A 428 15.60 6.66 17.65
C LYS A 428 16.35 5.49 16.99
N ASP A 429 16.82 4.52 17.77
CA ASP A 429 17.52 3.35 17.25
C ASP A 429 16.59 2.43 16.41
N LYS A 430 15.32 2.28 16.82
CA LYS A 430 14.30 1.56 16.05
C LYS A 430 13.96 2.27 14.74
N ASP A 431 13.73 3.59 14.78
CA ASP A 431 13.46 4.39 13.57
C ASP A 431 14.65 4.32 12.59
N ASN A 432 15.87 4.35 13.13
CA ASN A 432 17.09 4.18 12.34
C ASN A 432 17.20 2.80 11.68
N HIS A 433 16.83 1.74 12.40
CA HIS A 433 16.79 0.38 11.84
C HIS A 433 15.77 0.29 10.70
N LEU A 434 14.57 0.83 10.91
CA LEU A 434 13.48 0.78 9.94
C LEU A 434 13.81 1.59 8.67
N ALA A 435 14.40 2.77 8.82
CA ALA A 435 14.90 3.57 7.69
C ALA A 435 15.96 2.81 6.88
N ARG A 436 16.92 2.14 7.55
CA ARG A 436 17.94 1.31 6.88
C ARG A 436 17.34 0.10 6.18
N TRP A 437 16.33 -0.54 6.77
CA TRP A 437 15.59 -1.64 6.14
C TRP A 437 14.88 -1.17 4.87
N LEU A 438 14.15 -0.05 4.92
CA LEU A 438 13.50 0.54 3.75
C LEU A 438 14.50 0.87 2.62
N GLN A 439 15.69 1.37 2.99
CA GLN A 439 16.74 1.76 2.04
C GLN A 439 17.49 0.60 1.38
N LYS A 440 17.90 -0.39 2.18
CA LYS A 440 18.86 -1.44 1.78
C LYS A 440 18.37 -2.87 2.03
N GLY A 441 17.34 -3.03 2.84
CA GLY A 441 16.77 -4.33 3.19
C GLY A 441 15.89 -4.93 2.11
N ASN A 442 15.33 -6.10 2.43
CA ASN A 442 14.33 -6.78 1.64
C ASN A 442 12.94 -6.38 2.13
N VAL A 443 12.21 -5.62 1.32
CA VAL A 443 10.90 -5.05 1.62
C VAL A 443 9.89 -5.70 0.68
N ILE A 444 8.87 -6.34 1.24
CA ILE A 444 7.73 -6.89 0.50
C ILE A 444 6.53 -5.98 0.77
N TYR A 445 5.89 -5.53 -0.29
CA TYR A 445 4.67 -4.73 -0.24
C TYR A 445 3.57 -5.43 -1.03
N GLU A 446 2.49 -5.76 -0.34
CA GLU A 446 1.32 -6.42 -0.90
C GLU A 446 0.13 -5.45 -0.92
N SER A 447 -0.33 -5.12 -2.12
CA SER A 447 -1.41 -4.15 -2.34
C SER A 447 -2.66 -4.86 -2.85
N VAL A 448 -3.71 -4.85 -2.05
CA VAL A 448 -5.07 -5.24 -2.47
C VAL A 448 -5.89 -4.05 -2.97
N GLY A 449 -5.40 -2.83 -2.75
CA GLY A 449 -6.06 -1.59 -3.12
C GLY A 449 -7.02 -1.06 -2.05
N LEU A 450 -6.97 0.26 -1.87
CA LEU A 450 -7.77 0.99 -0.89
C LEU A 450 -8.53 2.11 -1.60
N GLY A 451 -9.85 2.21 -1.37
CA GLY A 451 -10.72 3.21 -2.00
C GLY A 451 -10.28 4.65 -1.75
N LEU A 452 -9.75 4.95 -0.55
CA LEU A 452 -9.17 6.25 -0.21
C LEU A 452 -8.04 6.68 -1.16
N MET A 453 -7.31 5.73 -1.76
CA MET A 453 -6.28 6.05 -2.74
C MET A 453 -6.90 6.58 -4.05
N ASP A 454 -8.06 6.06 -4.45
CA ASP A 454 -8.79 6.55 -5.62
C ASP A 454 -9.38 7.94 -5.34
N LEU A 455 -9.86 8.18 -4.11
CA LEU A 455 -10.36 9.48 -3.66
C LEU A 455 -9.26 10.55 -3.68
N ALA A 456 -8.15 10.31 -2.97
CA ALA A 456 -7.06 11.27 -2.81
C ALA A 456 -6.48 11.69 -4.17
N VAL A 457 -6.09 10.71 -5.00
CA VAL A 457 -5.50 10.99 -6.31
C VAL A 457 -6.54 11.51 -7.30
N GLY A 458 -7.80 11.07 -7.20
CA GLY A 458 -8.88 11.52 -8.06
C GLY A 458 -9.23 13.00 -7.87
N VAL A 459 -9.30 13.46 -6.62
CA VAL A 459 -9.56 14.88 -6.30
C VAL A 459 -8.45 15.76 -6.86
N GLU A 460 -7.19 15.40 -6.59
CA GLU A 460 -6.02 16.12 -7.09
C GLU A 460 -6.01 16.15 -8.63
N LEU A 461 -6.32 15.04 -9.28
CA LEU A 461 -6.37 14.95 -10.74
C LEU A 461 -7.44 15.85 -11.35
N ILE A 462 -8.62 15.96 -10.73
CA ILE A 462 -9.68 16.86 -11.22
C ILE A 462 -9.23 18.31 -11.13
N GLN A 463 -8.61 18.71 -10.01
CA GLN A 463 -8.10 20.07 -9.84
C GLN A 463 -7.02 20.35 -10.90
N PHE A 464 -6.04 19.48 -11.01
CA PHE A 464 -4.93 19.62 -11.94
C PHE A 464 -5.40 19.65 -13.41
N ALA A 465 -6.37 18.80 -13.78
CA ALA A 465 -6.93 18.79 -15.12
C ALA A 465 -7.67 20.10 -15.46
N ARG A 466 -8.41 20.67 -14.49
CA ARG A 466 -9.08 21.97 -14.67
C ARG A 466 -8.09 23.11 -14.90
N GLU A 467 -7.02 23.16 -14.12
CA GLU A 467 -5.97 24.17 -14.25
C GLU A 467 -5.29 24.11 -15.63
N ARG A 468 -5.22 22.91 -16.22
CA ARG A 468 -4.68 22.68 -17.57
C ARG A 468 -5.72 22.72 -18.69
N GLY A 469 -6.98 23.04 -18.38
CA GLY A 469 -8.06 23.06 -19.38
C GLY A 469 -8.33 21.70 -20.04
N VAL A 470 -8.06 20.59 -19.34
CA VAL A 470 -8.29 19.23 -19.81
C VAL A 470 -9.58 18.67 -19.22
N GLY A 471 -10.38 18.00 -20.07
CA GLY A 471 -11.64 17.38 -19.68
C GLY A 471 -12.86 18.13 -20.20
N THR A 472 -14.03 17.53 -19.99
CA THR A 472 -15.30 18.15 -20.33
C THR A 472 -15.91 18.76 -19.07
N HIS A 473 -16.25 20.05 -19.11
CA HIS A 473 -16.95 20.73 -18.02
C HIS A 473 -18.44 20.77 -18.31
N ILE A 474 -19.25 20.28 -17.37
CA ILE A 474 -20.71 20.25 -17.45
C ILE A 474 -21.24 21.16 -16.34
N GLU A 475 -21.78 22.31 -16.73
CA GLU A 475 -22.41 23.25 -15.81
C GLU A 475 -23.81 22.78 -15.38
N GLY A 476 -24.22 23.10 -14.15
CA GLY A 476 -25.58 22.85 -13.66
C GLY A 476 -25.91 21.40 -13.33
N PHE A 477 -24.90 20.54 -13.16
CA PHE A 477 -25.05 19.14 -12.75
C PHE A 477 -25.26 18.97 -11.24
#